data_AF-A0A1J8PWE4-F1
#
_entry.id   AF-A0A1J8PWE4-F1
#
_cell.length_a   1.000
_cell.length_b   1.000
_cell.length_c   1.000
_cell.angle_alpha   90.00
_cell.angle_beta   90.00
_cell.angle_gamma   90.00
#
_symmetry.space_group_name_H-M   'P 1'
#
loop_
_entity.id
_entity.type
_entity.pdbx_description
1 polymer ?
#
loop_
_entity_poly.entity_id
_entity_poly.type
_entity_poly.pdbx_seq_one_letter_code
_entity_poly.pdbx_strand_id
1 'polypeptide(L)'
;MRKLSLRARTWISEVCYALLVLVTACFFALSCVALLSQAARTSPGRSWADNWDAVIIGATYFLVVSFVCDIYITSHNDAVCYSKCILSIALCVKRRIAVRRRLQRISKTHQSITQSEVPQPRNTDHSGWGRPGTKLSGIRFRRALLDTIADIGEETHFFADYTISVWSDARARVVIPSHPNLKPHTRMLHHFRFLLPLLPMDEESLSELHYYDSAIQLARTADREPTEEEYQRGMGAANSILQILNECRLEMLEESRMRIDKK
;
A
#
# COMPACT_ATOMS: atom_id res chain seq x y z
N MET A 1 -48.41 17.77 -13.62
CA MET A 1 -47.48 16.70 -14.04
C MET A 1 -48.07 15.96 -15.23
N ARG A 2 -47.48 16.08 -16.44
CA ARG A 2 -47.99 15.40 -17.65
C ARG A 2 -47.65 13.90 -17.56
N LYS A 3 -48.66 13.03 -17.60
CA LYS A 3 -48.46 11.58 -17.66
C LYS A 3 -47.90 11.23 -19.05
N LEU A 4 -46.61 10.88 -19.13
CA LEU A 4 -46.01 10.33 -20.35
C LEU A 4 -46.77 9.07 -20.76
N SER A 5 -47.05 8.93 -22.07
CA SER A 5 -47.72 7.76 -22.61
C SER A 5 -46.90 6.50 -22.35
N LEU A 6 -47.56 5.36 -22.13
CA LEU A 6 -46.91 4.07 -21.93
C LEU A 6 -45.93 3.73 -23.07
N ARG A 7 -46.28 4.07 -24.31
CA ARG A 7 -45.41 3.91 -25.49
C ARG A 7 -44.12 4.74 -25.39
N ALA A 8 -44.20 5.97 -24.90
CA ALA A 8 -42.99 6.79 -24.73
C ALA A 8 -42.04 6.18 -23.69
N ARG A 9 -42.59 5.57 -22.62
CA ARG A 9 -41.78 4.91 -21.59
C ARG A 9 -41.06 3.66 -22.11
N THR A 10 -41.73 2.82 -22.90
CA THR A 10 -41.10 1.61 -23.47
C THR A 10 -39.97 1.98 -24.43
N TRP A 11 -40.21 2.96 -25.31
CA TRP A 11 -39.17 3.48 -26.21
C TRP A 11 -37.97 4.05 -25.47
N ILE A 12 -38.20 4.85 -24.43
CA ILE A 12 -37.11 5.39 -23.62
C ILE A 12 -36.32 4.27 -22.96
N SER A 13 -36.98 3.25 -22.40
CA SER A 13 -36.26 2.13 -21.77
C SER A 13 -35.46 1.30 -22.78
N GLU A 14 -35.98 1.06 -23.98
CA GLU A 14 -35.27 0.33 -25.04
C GLU A 14 -34.03 1.09 -25.51
N VAL A 15 -34.19 2.40 -25.77
CA VAL A 15 -33.08 3.27 -26.18
C VAL A 15 -32.04 3.39 -25.08
N CYS A 16 -32.44 3.59 -23.82
CA CYS A 16 -31.53 3.64 -22.69
C CYS A 16 -30.77 2.32 -22.50
N TYR A 17 -31.45 1.18 -22.65
CA TYR A 17 -30.82 -0.13 -22.56
C TYR A 17 -29.80 -0.34 -23.68
N ALA A 18 -30.18 -0.05 -24.93
CA ALA A 18 -29.27 -0.14 -26.08
C ALA A 18 -28.04 0.76 -25.90
N LEU A 19 -28.22 1.98 -25.41
CA LEU A 19 -27.13 2.90 -25.12
C LEU A 19 -26.20 2.35 -24.02
N LEU A 20 -26.76 1.81 -22.94
CA LEU A 20 -25.97 1.21 -21.86
C LEU A 20 -25.12 0.04 -22.37
N VAL A 21 -25.71 -0.84 -23.17
CA VAL A 21 -25.01 -1.98 -23.80
C VAL A 21 -23.87 -1.47 -24.69
N LEU A 22 -24.13 -0.47 -25.53
CA LEU A 22 -23.15 0.11 -26.44
C LEU A 22 -21.97 0.75 -25.69
N VAL A 23 -22.26 1.53 -24.64
CA VAL A 23 -21.23 2.16 -23.79
C VAL A 23 -20.38 1.08 -23.10
N THR A 24 -21.01 0.05 -22.56
CA THR A 24 -20.31 -1.04 -21.87
C THR A 24 -19.41 -1.83 -22.83
N ALA A 25 -19.89 -2.14 -24.03
CA ALA A 25 -19.10 -2.80 -25.08
C ALA A 25 -17.90 -1.95 -25.51
N CYS A 26 -18.08 -0.63 -25.60
CA CYS A 26 -17.00 0.31 -25.92
C CYS A 26 -15.91 0.28 -24.83
N PHE A 27 -16.27 0.42 -23.54
CA PHE A 27 -15.30 0.33 -22.45
C PHE A 27 -14.58 -1.02 -22.40
N PHE A 28 -15.29 -2.11 -22.68
CA PHE A 28 -14.71 -3.45 -22.74
C PHE A 28 -13.67 -3.58 -23.87
N ALA A 29 -13.99 -3.08 -25.06
CA ALA A 29 -13.07 -3.05 -26.20
C ALA A 29 -11.82 -2.19 -25.91
N LEU A 30 -12.01 -0.99 -25.35
CA LEU A 30 -10.90 -0.12 -24.94
C LEU A 30 -10.00 -0.79 -23.90
N SER A 31 -10.59 -1.47 -22.92
CA SER A 31 -9.86 -2.24 -21.92
C SER A 31 -9.05 -3.38 -22.53
N CYS A 32 -9.63 -4.12 -23.49
CA CYS A 32 -8.94 -5.18 -24.22
C CYS A 32 -7.70 -4.66 -24.95
N VAL A 33 -7.85 -3.58 -25.72
CA VAL A 33 -6.76 -2.94 -26.47
C VAL A 33 -5.67 -2.44 -25.53
N ALA A 34 -6.04 -1.83 -24.39
CA ALA A 34 -5.08 -1.35 -23.41
C ALA A 34 -4.23 -2.49 -22.82
N LEU A 35 -4.86 -3.62 -22.44
CA LEU A 35 -4.15 -4.76 -21.87
C LEU A 35 -3.27 -5.48 -22.90
N LEU A 36 -3.75 -5.67 -24.14
CA LEU A 36 -2.94 -6.24 -25.21
C LEU A 36 -1.75 -5.35 -25.54
N SER A 37 -1.94 -4.02 -25.55
CA SER A 37 -0.86 -3.04 -25.74
C SER A 37 0.17 -3.11 -24.61
N GLN A 38 -0.26 -3.29 -23.37
CA GLN A 38 0.65 -3.50 -22.23
C GLN A 38 1.43 -4.81 -22.37
N ALA A 39 0.75 -5.93 -22.63
CA ALA A 39 1.38 -7.23 -22.79
C ALA A 39 2.44 -7.22 -23.90
N ALA A 40 2.17 -6.56 -25.03
CA ALA A 40 3.13 -6.42 -26.12
C ALA A 40 4.36 -5.58 -25.72
N ARG A 41 4.18 -4.56 -24.87
CA ARG A 41 5.28 -3.69 -24.42
C ARG A 41 6.15 -4.33 -23.33
N THR A 42 5.60 -5.21 -22.51
CA THR A 42 6.31 -5.88 -21.42
C THR A 42 6.99 -7.18 -21.83
N SER A 43 6.78 -7.66 -23.06
CA SER A 43 7.41 -8.88 -23.58
C SER A 43 8.93 -8.70 -23.79
N PRO A 44 9.78 -9.65 -23.34
CA PRO A 44 11.24 -9.57 -23.46
C PRO A 44 11.75 -9.38 -24.89
N GLY A 45 11.03 -9.89 -25.89
CA GLY A 45 11.40 -9.79 -27.31
C GLY A 45 10.68 -8.67 -28.07
N ARG A 46 9.79 -7.91 -27.41
CA ARG A 46 8.90 -6.89 -28.04
C ARG A 46 8.18 -7.40 -29.30
N SER A 47 7.98 -8.71 -29.38
CA SER A 47 7.35 -9.41 -30.49
C SER A 47 5.98 -9.94 -30.06
N TRP A 48 5.05 -9.97 -31.00
CA TRP A 48 3.69 -10.48 -30.77
C TRP A 48 3.62 -12.01 -30.89
N ALA A 49 4.58 -12.63 -31.57
CA ALA A 49 4.53 -14.05 -31.95
C ALA A 49 4.71 -15.02 -30.77
N ASP A 50 5.53 -14.67 -29.77
CA ASP A 50 5.84 -15.55 -28.62
C ASP A 50 5.25 -15.04 -27.30
N ASN A 51 4.21 -14.21 -27.36
CA ASN A 51 3.63 -13.58 -26.19
C ASN A 51 2.44 -14.35 -25.64
N TRP A 52 2.71 -15.33 -24.75
CA TRP A 52 1.68 -16.12 -24.08
C TRP A 52 0.70 -15.28 -23.26
N ASP A 53 1.13 -14.15 -22.69
CA ASP A 53 0.23 -13.26 -21.96
C ASP A 53 -0.82 -12.63 -22.88
N ALA A 54 -0.42 -12.22 -24.09
CA ALA A 54 -1.35 -11.70 -25.09
C ALA A 54 -2.39 -12.75 -25.53
N VAL A 55 -1.97 -14.01 -25.68
CA VAL A 55 -2.86 -15.14 -26.01
C VAL A 55 -3.87 -15.39 -24.88
N ILE A 56 -3.41 -15.43 -23.62
CA ILE A 56 -4.28 -15.65 -22.45
C ILE A 56 -5.28 -14.50 -22.31
N ILE A 57 -4.84 -13.26 -22.49
CA ILE A 57 -5.71 -12.08 -22.48
C ILE A 57 -6.75 -12.20 -23.59
N GLY A 58 -6.32 -12.43 -24.84
CA GLY A 58 -7.23 -12.58 -25.98
C GLY A 58 -8.27 -13.68 -25.77
N ALA A 59 -7.86 -14.86 -25.32
CA ALA A 59 -8.75 -15.99 -25.03
C ALA A 59 -9.78 -15.66 -23.93
N THR A 60 -9.36 -14.95 -22.87
CA THR A 60 -10.25 -14.55 -21.78
C THR A 60 -11.31 -13.56 -22.27
N TYR A 61 -10.92 -12.57 -23.07
CA TYR A 61 -11.86 -11.60 -23.64
C TYR A 61 -12.83 -12.27 -24.62
N PHE A 62 -12.35 -13.21 -25.45
CA PHE A 62 -13.20 -13.99 -26.35
C PHE A 62 -14.27 -14.78 -25.60
N LEU A 63 -13.92 -15.46 -24.50
CA LEU A 63 -14.88 -16.18 -23.67
C LEU A 63 -15.95 -15.26 -23.07
N VAL A 64 -15.56 -14.07 -22.62
CA VAL A 64 -16.51 -13.08 -22.09
C VAL A 64 -17.45 -12.59 -23.19
N VAL A 65 -16.95 -12.27 -24.38
CA VAL A 65 -17.79 -11.87 -25.52
C VAL A 65 -18.72 -13.00 -25.94
N SER A 66 -18.23 -14.24 -26.04
CA SER A 66 -19.06 -15.41 -26.34
C SER A 66 -20.18 -15.55 -25.32
N PHE A 67 -19.87 -15.47 -24.02
CA PHE A 67 -20.87 -15.59 -22.97
C PHE A 67 -21.89 -14.45 -22.97
N VAL A 68 -21.47 -13.22 -23.26
CA VAL A 68 -22.36 -12.05 -23.37
C VAL A 68 -23.23 -12.13 -24.62
N CYS A 69 -22.68 -12.57 -25.76
CA CYS A 69 -23.44 -12.84 -26.98
C CYS A 69 -24.45 -13.97 -26.77
N ASP A 70 -24.06 -15.06 -26.10
CA ASP A 70 -24.96 -16.17 -25.77
C ASP A 70 -26.10 -15.68 -24.87
N ILE A 71 -25.80 -14.81 -23.90
CA ILE A 71 -26.80 -14.15 -23.07
C ILE A 71 -27.71 -13.25 -23.91
N TYR A 72 -27.16 -12.43 -24.81
CA TYR A 72 -27.95 -11.50 -25.64
C TYR A 72 -28.86 -12.25 -26.61
N ILE A 73 -28.36 -13.30 -27.26
CA ILE A 73 -29.12 -14.15 -28.18
C ILE A 73 -30.18 -14.95 -27.42
N THR A 74 -29.85 -15.49 -26.24
CA THR A 74 -30.82 -16.24 -25.42
C THR A 74 -31.83 -15.32 -24.73
N SER A 75 -31.51 -14.02 -24.53
CA SER A 75 -32.40 -13.03 -23.91
C SER A 75 -33.65 -12.71 -24.74
N HIS A 76 -33.76 -13.22 -25.98
CA HIS A 76 -35.00 -13.10 -26.73
C HIS A 76 -36.06 -14.15 -26.34
N ASN A 77 -35.71 -15.17 -25.53
CA ASN A 77 -36.63 -16.14 -24.97
C ASN A 77 -36.56 -16.11 -23.44
N ASP A 78 -37.59 -15.53 -22.84
CA ASP A 78 -37.65 -15.08 -21.45
C ASP A 78 -37.37 -16.15 -20.38
N ALA A 79 -36.83 -15.70 -19.24
CA ALA A 79 -36.66 -16.37 -17.93
C ALA A 79 -35.34 -17.11 -17.61
N VAL A 80 -34.56 -17.63 -18.56
CA VAL A 80 -33.32 -18.38 -18.22
C VAL A 80 -32.10 -17.47 -17.98
N CYS A 81 -32.18 -16.21 -18.39
CA CYS A 81 -31.07 -15.26 -18.41
C CYS A 81 -30.60 -14.79 -17.00
N TYR A 82 -31.54 -14.54 -16.09
CA TYR A 82 -31.23 -14.04 -14.74
C TYR A 82 -30.41 -15.02 -13.90
N SER A 83 -30.71 -16.32 -14.01
CA SER A 83 -30.00 -17.38 -13.27
C SER A 83 -28.52 -17.49 -13.68
N LYS A 84 -28.22 -17.36 -14.99
CA LYS A 84 -26.85 -17.43 -15.50
C LYS A 84 -26.00 -16.22 -15.12
N CYS A 85 -26.60 -15.02 -15.09
CA CYS A 85 -25.91 -13.81 -14.62
C CYS A 85 -25.52 -13.91 -13.14
N ILE A 86 -26.40 -14.44 -12.29
CA ILE A 86 -26.11 -14.64 -10.86
C ILE A 86 -24.96 -15.63 -10.67
N LEU A 87 -24.91 -16.72 -11.45
CA LEU A 87 -23.84 -17.72 -11.36
C LEU A 87 -22.47 -17.14 -11.77
N SER A 88 -22.43 -16.33 -12.83
CA SER A 88 -21.21 -15.66 -13.30
C SER A 88 -20.67 -14.67 -12.25
N ILE A 89 -21.54 -13.82 -11.68
CA ILE A 89 -21.16 -12.89 -10.61
C ILE A 89 -20.65 -13.67 -9.38
N ALA A 90 -21.32 -14.76 -9.00
CA ALA A 90 -20.91 -15.60 -7.88
C ALA A 90 -19.52 -16.23 -8.11
N LEU A 91 -19.20 -16.69 -9.33
CA LEU A 91 -17.88 -17.21 -9.68
C LEU A 91 -16.80 -16.12 -9.64
N CYS A 92 -17.10 -14.92 -10.17
CA CYS A 92 -16.20 -13.77 -10.11
C CYS A 92 -15.88 -13.37 -8.65
N VAL A 93 -16.89 -13.34 -7.79
CA VAL A 93 -16.72 -13.04 -6.35
C VAL A 93 -15.92 -14.15 -5.66
N LYS A 94 -16.21 -15.43 -5.92
CA LYS A 94 -15.49 -16.58 -5.33
C LYS A 94 -14.00 -16.56 -5.71
N ARG A 95 -13.68 -16.25 -6.97
CA ARG A 95 -12.31 -16.14 -7.45
C ARG A 95 -11.58 -14.96 -6.79
N ARG A 96 -12.24 -13.80 -6.65
CA ARG A 96 -11.68 -12.63 -5.95
C ARG A 96 -11.43 -12.90 -4.45
N ILE A 97 -12.33 -13.61 -3.79
CA ILE A 97 -12.16 -14.02 -2.38
C ILE A 97 -11.02 -15.04 -2.23
N ALA A 98 -10.92 -16.02 -3.13
CA ALA A 98 -9.84 -17.01 -3.11
C ALA A 98 -8.46 -16.37 -3.29
N VAL A 99 -8.32 -15.41 -4.21
CA VAL A 99 -7.09 -14.64 -4.42
C VAL A 99 -6.75 -13.82 -3.17
N ARG A 100 -7.72 -13.08 -2.59
CA ARG A 100 -7.51 -12.33 -1.34
C ARG A 100 -7.06 -13.25 -0.19
N ARG A 101 -7.68 -14.43 -0.04
CA ARG A 101 -7.30 -15.41 0.99
C ARG A 101 -5.91 -16.02 0.78
N ARG A 102 -5.48 -16.19 -0.48
CA ARG A 102 -4.09 -16.62 -0.78
C ARG A 102 -3.08 -15.53 -0.45
N LEU A 103 -3.35 -14.28 -0.82
CA LEU A 103 -2.47 -13.15 -0.49
C LEU A 103 -2.36 -12.92 1.02
N GLN A 104 -3.47 -13.06 1.76
CA GLN A 104 -3.45 -12.99 3.23
C GLN A 104 -2.66 -14.12 3.90
N ARG A 105 -2.59 -15.32 3.29
CA ARG A 105 -1.74 -16.41 3.79
C ARG A 105 -0.26 -16.13 3.56
N ILE A 106 0.10 -15.59 2.39
CA ILE A 106 1.48 -15.25 2.06
C ILE A 106 1.98 -14.10 2.93
N SER A 107 1.15 -13.09 3.22
CA SER A 107 1.56 -11.97 4.09
C SER A 107 1.90 -12.42 5.52
N LYS A 108 1.22 -13.44 6.04
CA LYS A 108 1.49 -13.99 7.38
C LYS A 108 2.72 -14.89 7.42
N THR A 109 3.03 -15.58 6.33
CA THR A 109 4.18 -16.51 6.28
C THR A 109 5.51 -15.76 6.11
N HIS A 110 5.52 -14.59 5.49
CA HIS A 110 6.72 -13.75 5.40
C HIS A 110 6.98 -12.90 6.66
N GLN A 111 6.00 -12.78 7.56
CA GLN A 111 6.12 -11.95 8.76
C GLN A 111 6.77 -12.70 9.94
N SER A 112 6.98 -14.02 9.84
CA SER A 112 7.52 -14.84 10.93
C SER A 112 8.97 -15.31 10.72
N ILE A 113 9.73 -14.77 9.76
CA ILE A 113 11.19 -14.92 9.82
C ILE A 113 11.68 -13.95 10.89
N THR A 114 11.62 -14.44 12.13
CA THR A 114 12.13 -13.80 13.33
C THR A 114 13.61 -13.48 13.13
N GLN A 115 14.01 -12.28 13.58
CA GLN A 115 15.38 -11.75 13.44
C GLN A 115 16.47 -12.71 13.96
N SER A 116 16.11 -13.64 14.85
CA SER A 116 16.98 -14.69 15.40
C SER A 116 17.40 -15.78 14.41
N GLU A 117 16.69 -15.95 13.29
CA GLU A 117 16.98 -17.02 12.31
C GLU A 117 17.88 -16.57 11.15
N VAL A 118 18.16 -15.26 11.04
CA VAL A 118 19.08 -14.76 10.03
C VAL A 118 20.50 -15.07 10.50
N PRO A 119 21.30 -15.84 9.73
CA PRO A 119 22.66 -16.19 10.13
C PRO A 119 23.47 -14.92 10.39
N GLN A 120 23.88 -14.73 11.63
CA GLN A 120 24.73 -13.62 12.02
C GLN A 120 26.12 -13.82 11.41
N PRO A 121 26.75 -12.75 10.88
CA PRO A 121 28.10 -12.85 10.36
C PRO A 121 29.06 -13.22 11.50
N ARG A 122 29.68 -14.41 11.40
CA ARG A 122 30.74 -14.81 12.33
C ARG A 122 32.04 -14.10 11.93
N ASN A 123 32.46 -13.12 12.75
CA ASN A 123 33.80 -12.50 12.76
C ASN A 123 34.28 -11.83 11.47
N THR A 124 33.40 -11.47 10.56
CA THR A 124 33.76 -10.81 9.29
C THR A 124 32.99 -9.51 9.14
N ASP A 125 33.71 -8.43 8.84
CA ASP A 125 33.10 -7.12 8.59
C ASP A 125 32.27 -7.21 7.31
N HIS A 126 30.97 -6.95 7.43
CA HIS A 126 30.01 -7.01 6.33
C HIS A 126 29.39 -5.63 6.16
N SER A 127 29.37 -5.14 4.92
CA SER A 127 28.66 -3.90 4.61
C SER A 127 27.18 -4.01 5.01
N GLY A 128 26.67 -2.99 5.70
CA GLY A 128 25.30 -2.98 6.21
C GLY A 128 25.08 -3.62 7.58
N TRP A 129 26.13 -4.13 8.22
CA TRP A 129 26.10 -4.66 9.58
C TRP A 129 26.99 -3.83 10.50
N GLY A 130 26.59 -3.73 11.77
CA GLY A 130 27.45 -3.13 12.78
C GLY A 130 28.67 -4.00 13.07
N ARG A 131 29.82 -3.34 13.24
CA ARG A 131 31.10 -4.00 13.49
C ARG A 131 31.07 -4.81 14.80
N PRO A 132 31.65 -6.01 14.83
CA PRO A 132 31.70 -6.82 16.04
C PRO A 132 32.44 -6.07 17.15
N GLY A 133 31.87 -6.07 18.36
CA GLY A 133 32.42 -5.38 19.52
C GLY A 133 32.02 -3.90 19.67
N THR A 134 31.32 -3.31 18.69
CA THR A 134 30.70 -1.99 18.88
C THR A 134 29.29 -2.12 19.47
N LYS A 135 28.71 -0.99 19.90
CA LYS A 135 27.30 -0.93 20.34
C LYS A 135 26.30 -1.35 19.26
N LEU A 136 26.73 -1.37 18.00
CA LEU A 136 25.90 -1.72 16.85
C LEU A 136 26.11 -3.18 16.39
N SER A 137 26.95 -3.95 17.09
CA SER A 137 27.22 -5.34 16.77
C SER A 137 25.93 -6.16 16.66
N GLY A 138 25.76 -6.89 15.56
CA GLY A 138 24.58 -7.72 15.31
C GLY A 138 23.35 -6.98 14.79
N ILE A 139 23.42 -5.65 14.61
CA ILE A 139 22.35 -4.86 13.99
C ILE A 139 22.58 -4.79 12.48
N ARG A 140 21.54 -5.14 11.72
CA ARG A 140 21.51 -4.93 10.27
C ARG A 140 20.88 -3.57 9.97
N PHE A 141 21.68 -2.62 9.51
CA PHE A 141 21.30 -1.21 9.39
C PHE A 141 20.05 -0.97 8.55
N ARG A 142 19.97 -1.57 7.36
CA ARG A 142 18.81 -1.42 6.48
C ARG A 142 17.52 -1.89 7.15
N ARG A 143 17.56 -3.06 7.80
CA ARG A 143 16.38 -3.63 8.45
C ARG A 143 15.99 -2.83 9.68
N ALA A 144 16.96 -2.48 10.52
CA ALA A 144 16.72 -1.62 11.68
C ALA A 144 16.08 -0.27 11.29
N LEU A 145 16.56 0.38 10.23
CA LEU A 145 15.92 1.60 9.69
C LEU A 145 14.50 1.33 9.18
N LEU A 146 14.25 0.24 8.44
CA LEU A 146 12.91 -0.06 7.94
C LEU A 146 11.93 -0.48 9.04
N ASP A 147 12.42 -1.11 10.11
CA ASP A 147 11.61 -1.54 11.24
C ASP A 147 11.10 -0.32 12.04
N THR A 148 11.84 0.80 12.03
CA THR A 148 11.32 2.10 12.52
C THR A 148 10.06 2.58 11.78
N ILE A 149 9.81 2.04 10.58
CA ILE A 149 8.62 2.31 9.78
C ILE A 149 7.53 1.23 9.98
N ALA A 150 7.87 0.03 10.45
CA ALA A 150 6.95 -1.10 10.55
C ALA A 150 6.23 -1.16 11.91
N ASP A 151 6.87 -0.74 13.00
CA ASP A 151 6.30 -0.56 14.36
C ASP A 151 5.25 0.59 14.45
N ILE A 152 4.65 0.90 13.32
CA ILE A 152 3.78 2.02 13.00
C ILE A 152 2.30 1.61 12.91
N GLY A 153 2.01 0.30 12.90
CA GLY A 153 0.70 -0.24 12.54
C GLY A 153 -0.03 -1.12 13.57
N GLU A 154 0.63 -1.67 14.58
CA GLU A 154 -0.02 -2.63 15.48
C GLU A 154 0.48 -2.46 16.93
N GLU A 155 -0.44 -2.26 17.86
CA GLU A 155 -0.18 -2.38 19.30
C GLU A 155 0.15 -3.85 19.60
N THR A 156 1.42 -4.22 19.50
CA THR A 156 1.91 -5.49 20.06
C THR A 156 2.82 -5.19 21.23
N HIS A 157 2.20 -5.11 22.41
CA HIS A 157 2.83 -5.42 23.69
C HIS A 157 3.49 -6.81 23.60
N PHE A 158 4.81 -6.90 23.42
CA PHE A 158 5.64 -7.99 23.98
C PHE A 158 7.16 -7.78 23.73
N PHE A 159 7.86 -7.18 24.68
CA PHE A 159 9.02 -7.75 25.41
C PHE A 159 9.67 -6.65 26.26
N ALA A 160 9.81 -6.96 27.55
CA ALA A 160 10.50 -6.14 28.53
C ALA A 160 12.02 -6.33 28.41
N ASP A 161 12.74 -5.27 28.76
CA ASP A 161 14.19 -5.11 28.82
C ASP A 161 14.93 -4.96 27.49
N TYR A 162 15.26 -3.69 27.22
CA TYR A 162 16.15 -3.19 26.18
C TYR A 162 15.58 -3.16 24.76
N THR A 163 14.51 -2.38 24.58
CA THR A 163 13.97 -2.12 23.24
C THR A 163 14.00 -0.62 22.98
N ILE A 164 14.92 -0.20 22.11
CA ILE A 164 14.85 1.08 21.38
C ILE A 164 13.64 0.91 20.44
N SER A 165 12.47 1.07 21.02
CA SER A 165 11.18 1.05 20.33
C SER A 165 11.08 2.40 19.63
N VAL A 166 11.11 2.39 18.30
CA VAL A 166 11.13 3.60 17.47
C VAL A 166 9.74 3.79 16.87
N TRP A 167 9.15 4.94 17.18
CA TRP A 167 7.76 5.29 16.96
C TRP A 167 7.65 6.46 16.00
N SER A 168 6.61 6.53 15.16
CA SER A 168 6.16 7.84 14.67
C SER A 168 4.68 7.95 14.31
N ASP A 169 4.04 6.97 13.66
CA ASP A 169 2.69 7.18 13.11
C ASP A 169 1.55 7.10 14.14
N ALA A 170 1.58 6.11 15.05
CA ALA A 170 0.60 6.00 16.12
C ALA A 170 0.68 7.18 17.11
N ARG A 171 1.89 7.69 17.35
CA ARG A 171 2.14 8.82 18.25
C ARG A 171 1.85 10.16 17.59
N ALA A 172 2.12 10.30 16.29
CA ALA A 172 1.63 11.42 15.51
C ALA A 172 0.11 11.48 15.53
N ARG A 173 -0.59 10.34 15.52
CA ARG A 173 -2.05 10.28 15.73
C ARG A 173 -2.52 10.69 17.12
N VAL A 174 -1.69 10.57 18.17
CA VAL A 174 -2.01 11.12 19.49
C VAL A 174 -2.04 12.64 19.47
N VAL A 175 -1.08 13.25 18.76
CA VAL A 175 -0.99 14.72 18.62
C VAL A 175 -2.00 15.23 17.58
N ILE A 176 -2.21 14.48 16.50
CA ILE A 176 -3.07 14.83 15.36
C ILE A 176 -4.01 13.64 15.07
N PRO A 177 -5.17 13.56 15.75
CA PRO A 177 -6.10 12.42 15.61
C PRO A 177 -6.59 12.16 14.18
N SER A 178 -6.59 13.18 13.32
CA SER A 178 -7.00 13.09 11.92
C SER A 178 -5.89 12.62 10.95
N HIS A 179 -4.71 12.26 11.47
CA HIS A 179 -3.57 11.87 10.64
C HIS A 179 -3.82 10.53 9.91
N PRO A 180 -3.70 10.47 8.57
CA PRO A 180 -3.96 9.25 7.82
C PRO A 180 -2.92 8.16 8.11
N ASN A 181 -3.29 6.90 7.90
CA ASN A 181 -2.35 5.78 8.02
C ASN A 181 -1.25 5.87 6.95
N LEU A 182 -0.03 5.49 7.34
CA LEU A 182 1.11 5.44 6.41
C LEU A 182 0.84 4.43 5.27
N LYS A 183 0.95 4.91 4.02
CA LYS A 183 0.86 4.06 2.84
C LYS A 183 2.22 3.42 2.54
N PRO A 184 2.24 2.15 2.08
CA PRO A 184 3.47 1.54 1.58
C PRO A 184 4.11 2.44 0.52
N HIS A 185 5.42 2.63 0.60
CA HIS A 185 6.24 3.42 -0.34
C HIS A 185 6.01 4.94 -0.37
N THR A 186 5.15 5.50 0.50
CA THR A 186 5.08 6.95 0.65
C THR A 186 6.35 7.47 1.33
N ARG A 187 6.84 8.64 0.87
CA ARG A 187 7.99 9.31 1.50
C ARG A 187 7.63 9.78 2.90
N MET A 188 8.54 9.62 3.84
CA MET A 188 8.33 10.00 5.23
C MET A 188 8.14 11.52 5.34
N LEU A 189 8.89 12.28 4.54
CA LEU A 189 8.77 13.73 4.47
C LEU A 189 7.36 14.19 4.07
N HIS A 190 6.75 13.53 3.07
CA HIS A 190 5.40 13.88 2.63
C HIS A 190 4.36 13.48 3.67
N HIS A 191 4.52 12.31 4.26
CA HIS A 191 3.60 11.80 5.29
C HIS A 191 3.63 12.70 6.53
N PHE A 192 4.81 13.04 7.02
CA PHE A 192 4.99 13.83 8.24
C PHE A 192 5.15 15.34 8.01
N ARG A 193 4.71 15.86 6.85
CA ARG A 193 4.83 17.29 6.51
C ARG A 193 4.22 18.25 7.54
N PHE A 194 3.25 17.78 8.33
CA PHE A 194 2.59 18.57 9.36
C PHE A 194 3.46 18.76 10.61
N LEU A 195 4.46 17.88 10.80
CA LEU A 195 5.43 18.01 11.89
C LEU A 195 6.56 18.98 11.53
N LEU A 196 6.75 19.28 10.25
CA LEU A 196 7.85 20.11 9.75
C LEU A 196 7.98 21.47 10.46
N PRO A 197 6.89 22.20 10.78
CA PRO A 197 6.96 23.45 11.54
C PRO A 197 7.35 23.30 13.02
N LEU A 198 7.22 22.09 13.58
CA LEU A 198 7.57 21.79 14.97
C LEU A 198 9.04 21.36 15.13
N LEU A 199 9.69 20.98 14.04
CA LEU A 199 11.05 20.47 14.05
C LEU A 199 12.04 21.62 13.91
N PRO A 200 13.15 21.62 14.68
CA PRO A 200 14.22 22.58 14.49
C PRO A 200 14.83 22.41 13.09
N MET A 201 15.23 23.54 12.53
CA MET A 201 15.97 23.60 11.26
C MET A 201 17.44 23.82 11.57
N ASP A 202 18.31 23.15 10.84
CA ASP A 202 19.74 23.39 10.89
C ASP A 202 20.16 24.61 10.05
N GLU A 203 21.47 24.88 10.00
CA GLU A 203 22.08 25.96 9.20
C GLU A 203 21.81 25.80 7.70
N GLU A 204 21.59 24.58 7.23
CA GLU A 204 21.30 24.25 5.83
C GLU A 204 19.80 24.28 5.52
N SER A 205 18.96 24.74 6.45
CA SER A 205 17.50 24.73 6.36
C SER A 205 16.86 23.34 6.21
N LEU A 206 17.59 22.30 6.62
CA LEU A 206 17.12 20.93 6.68
C LEU A 206 16.64 20.62 8.11
N SER A 207 15.48 19.98 8.20
CA SER A 207 15.00 19.43 9.47
C SER A 207 15.45 17.99 9.66
N GLU A 208 15.38 17.50 10.90
CA GLU A 208 15.58 16.09 11.23
C GLU A 208 14.75 15.14 10.34
N LEU A 209 13.56 15.57 9.92
CA LEU A 209 12.71 14.79 9.03
C LEU A 209 13.32 14.58 7.64
N HIS A 210 14.15 15.50 7.15
CA HIS A 210 14.87 15.35 5.88
C HIS A 210 15.99 14.31 5.99
N TYR A 211 16.75 14.32 7.09
CA TYR A 211 17.78 13.32 7.35
C TYR A 211 17.16 11.92 7.50
N TYR A 212 16.05 11.82 8.22
CA TYR A 212 15.31 10.58 8.38
C TYR A 212 14.71 10.07 7.06
N ASP A 213 14.03 10.92 6.27
CA ASP A 213 13.50 10.52 4.96
C ASP A 213 14.62 10.03 4.04
N SER A 214 15.76 10.72 4.02
CA SER A 214 16.92 10.34 3.21
C SER A 214 17.46 8.96 3.59
N ALA A 215 17.61 8.67 4.89
CA ALA A 215 18.04 7.37 5.39
C ALA A 215 17.03 6.25 5.03
N ILE A 216 15.73 6.54 5.13
CA ILE A 216 14.67 5.60 4.75
C ILE A 216 14.66 5.33 3.24
N GLN A 217 14.81 6.36 2.40
CA GLN A 217 14.87 6.16 0.95
C GLN A 217 16.11 5.35 0.57
N LEU A 218 17.27 5.65 1.17
CA LEU A 218 18.48 4.85 1.00
C LEU A 218 18.21 3.37 1.34
N ALA A 219 17.61 3.10 2.50
CA ALA A 219 17.28 1.74 2.92
C ALA A 219 16.27 1.03 1.99
N ARG A 220 15.35 1.77 1.35
CA ARG A 220 14.31 1.21 0.47
C ARG A 220 14.79 0.96 -0.96
N THR A 221 15.50 1.92 -1.54
CA THR A 221 15.72 1.97 -2.99
C THR A 221 17.16 1.81 -3.41
N ALA A 222 18.14 2.01 -2.52
CA ALA A 222 19.53 1.91 -2.91
C ALA A 222 19.98 0.45 -3.02
N ASP A 223 20.75 0.17 -4.08
CA ASP A 223 21.36 -1.14 -4.33
C ASP A 223 22.46 -1.47 -3.32
N ARG A 224 23.11 -0.45 -2.74
CA ARG A 224 24.13 -0.60 -1.69
C ARG A 224 23.52 -0.60 -0.29
N GLU A 225 24.13 -1.33 0.63
CA GLU A 225 23.77 -1.27 2.05
C GLU A 225 24.17 0.10 2.69
N PRO A 226 23.40 0.61 3.66
CA PRO A 226 23.74 1.84 4.39
C PRO A 226 25.07 1.72 5.14
N THR A 227 25.83 2.81 5.21
CA THR A 227 27.01 2.88 6.07
C THR A 227 26.61 3.07 7.54
N GLU A 228 27.55 2.81 8.46
CA GLU A 228 27.32 3.02 9.90
C GLU A 228 26.98 4.49 10.21
N GLU A 229 27.64 5.44 9.55
CA GLU A 229 27.37 6.88 9.72
C GLU A 229 25.98 7.27 9.20
N GLU A 230 25.58 6.76 8.03
CA GLU A 230 24.24 7.01 7.47
C GLU A 230 23.15 6.41 8.37
N TYR A 231 23.39 5.22 8.90
CA TYR A 231 22.52 4.58 9.87
C TYR A 231 22.39 5.40 11.15
N GLN A 232 23.52 5.81 11.75
CA GLN A 232 23.53 6.61 12.97
C GLN A 232 22.85 7.96 12.76
N ARG A 233 23.06 8.62 11.62
CA ARG A 233 22.37 9.88 11.27
C ARG A 233 20.87 9.66 11.13
N GLY A 234 20.44 8.62 10.42
CA GLY A 234 19.03 8.27 10.28
C GLY A 234 18.36 7.95 11.62
N MET A 235 19.04 7.20 12.49
CA MET A 235 18.51 6.89 13.82
C MET A 235 18.54 8.07 14.79
N GLY A 236 19.57 8.91 14.74
CA GLY A 236 19.63 10.15 15.50
C GLY A 236 18.43 11.03 15.17
N ALA A 237 18.17 11.24 13.88
CA ALA A 237 17.03 12.01 13.41
C ALA A 237 15.67 11.43 13.85
N ALA A 238 15.50 10.10 13.75
CA ALA A 238 14.30 9.43 14.22
C ALA A 238 14.07 9.64 15.74
N ASN A 239 15.13 9.53 16.54
CA ASN A 239 15.07 9.73 17.99
C ASN A 239 14.78 11.20 18.35
N SER A 240 15.35 12.16 17.64
CA SER A 240 15.08 13.60 17.83
C SER A 240 13.61 13.93 17.53
N ILE A 241 13.06 13.43 16.41
CA ILE A 241 11.64 13.59 16.08
C ILE A 241 10.75 12.99 17.19
N LEU A 242 11.12 11.81 17.69
CA LEU A 242 10.40 11.14 18.76
C LEU A 242 10.41 11.95 20.06
N GLN A 243 11.56 12.52 20.42
CA GLN A 243 11.69 13.36 21.60
C GLN A 243 10.77 14.58 21.51
N ILE A 244 10.80 15.30 20.40
CA ILE A 244 9.96 16.49 20.17
C ILE A 244 8.47 16.14 20.27
N LEU A 245 8.06 15.02 19.66
CA LEU A 245 6.67 14.55 19.76
C LEU A 245 6.26 14.20 21.20
N ASN A 246 7.18 13.69 22.01
CA ASN A 246 6.92 13.41 23.42
C ASN A 246 6.79 14.67 24.25
N GLU A 247 7.63 15.67 23.99
CA GLU A 247 7.56 16.99 24.64
C GLU A 247 6.22 17.66 24.32
N CYS A 248 5.83 17.76 23.04
CA CYS A 248 4.52 18.29 22.64
C CYS A 248 3.36 17.55 23.32
N ARG A 249 3.45 16.23 23.46
CA ARG A 249 2.42 15.43 24.13
C ARG A 249 2.31 15.76 25.62
N LEU A 250 3.45 15.97 26.31
CA LEU A 250 3.46 16.32 27.73
C LEU A 250 2.88 17.71 27.96
N GLU A 251 3.24 18.69 27.14
CA GLU A 251 2.69 20.06 27.20
C GLU A 251 1.16 20.06 27.05
N MET A 252 0.62 19.28 26.10
CA MET A 252 -0.83 19.15 25.93
C MET A 252 -1.53 18.54 27.15
N LEU A 253 -0.90 17.58 27.83
CA LEU A 253 -1.44 16.96 29.04
C LEU A 253 -1.40 17.91 30.24
N GLU A 254 -0.34 18.69 30.37
CA GLU A 254 -0.20 19.71 31.42
C GLU A 254 -1.21 20.84 31.24
N GLU A 255 -1.39 21.34 30.01
CA GLU A 255 -2.40 22.37 29.72
C GLU A 255 -3.82 21.87 30.03
N SER A 256 -4.11 20.61 29.69
CA SER A 256 -5.39 19.98 29.99
C SER A 256 -5.64 19.87 31.49
N ARG A 257 -4.60 19.55 32.28
CA ARG A 257 -4.68 19.49 33.74
C ARG A 257 -4.96 20.86 34.36
N MET A 258 -4.23 21.90 33.93
CA MET A 258 -4.43 23.27 34.43
C MET A 258 -5.82 23.84 34.14
N ARG A 259 -6.47 23.41 33.05
CA ARG A 259 -7.85 23.81 32.72
C ARG A 259 -8.90 23.14 33.62
N ILE A 260 -8.60 21.97 34.18
CA ILE A 260 -9.50 21.26 35.11
C ILE A 260 -9.46 21.94 36.49
N ASP A 261 -8.28 22.30 36.98
CA ASP A 261 -8.11 22.89 38.32
C ASP A 261 -8.70 24.32 38.44
N LYS A 262 -9.01 24.98 37.32
CA LYS A 262 -9.64 26.31 37.28
C LYS A 262 -11.18 26.29 37.29
N LYS A 263 -11.81 25.12 37.18
CA LYS A 263 -13.27 24.95 37.20
C LYS A 263 -13.75 24.49 38.55
#